data_AF-A0A522E8Q1-F1
#
_entry.id   AF-A0A522E8Q1-F1
#
_cell.length_a   1.000
_cell.length_b   1.000
_cell.length_c   1.000
_cell.angle_alpha   90.00
_cell.angle_beta   90.00
_cell.angle_gamma   90.00
#
_symmetry.space_group_name_H-M   'P 1'
#
loop_
_entity.id
_entity.type
_entity.pdbx_description
1 polymer ?
#
loop_
_entity_poly.entity_id
_entity_poly.type
_entity_poly.pdbx_seq_one_letter_code
_entity_poly.pdbx_strand_id
1 'polypeptide(L)'
;MHLFKQAFIVIGLVLVLHAVLLLTDGYSVNQIDTPMHFFGGFAMGMLGIAIHYEEASRYHTRHAPFWYHYTFVVGFAMLIGIAWEFHEYLFDQTINVWFNLPPSQISLGDTMKDFLMDLLGATLAFFLLKKHLYQMKRPL
;
A
#
# COMPACT_ATOMS: atom_id res chain seq x y z
N MET A 1 -11.71 7.92 -13.30
CA MET A 1 -10.72 7.37 -14.27
C MET A 1 -9.27 7.85 -14.08
N HIS A 2 -9.00 9.16 -13.95
CA HIS A 2 -7.61 9.67 -13.82
C HIS A 2 -6.87 9.13 -12.59
N LEU A 3 -7.50 9.11 -11.41
CA LEU A 3 -6.88 8.61 -10.17
C LEU A 3 -6.52 7.11 -10.24
N PHE A 4 -7.40 6.29 -10.82
CA PHE A 4 -7.11 4.87 -11.05
C PHE A 4 -5.89 4.67 -11.95
N LYS A 5 -5.78 5.43 -13.04
CA LYS A 5 -4.60 5.37 -13.92
C LYS A 5 -3.32 5.69 -13.15
N GLN A 6 -3.33 6.74 -12.32
CA GLN A 6 -2.17 7.09 -11.49
C GLN A 6 -1.83 5.99 -10.48
N ALA A 7 -2.83 5.45 -9.78
CA ALA A 7 -2.64 4.36 -8.84
C ALA A 7 -2.03 3.12 -9.52
N PHE A 8 -2.59 2.68 -10.65
CA PHE A 8 -2.06 1.51 -11.37
C PHE A 8 -0.66 1.70 -11.93
N ILE A 9 -0.29 2.92 -12.36
CA ILE A 9 1.09 3.21 -12.76
C ILE A 9 2.03 3.04 -11.57
N VAL A 10 1.70 3.62 -10.41
CA VAL A 10 2.55 3.52 -9.21
C VAL A 10 2.64 2.09 -8.71
N ILE A 11 1.52 1.36 -8.68
CA ILE A 11 1.50 -0.09 -8.36
C ILE A 11 2.40 -0.86 -9.30
N GLY A 12 2.27 -0.64 -10.61
CA GLY A 12 3.12 -1.29 -11.61
C GLY A 12 4.60 -1.02 -11.38
N LEU A 13 4.97 0.22 -11.04
CA LEU A 13 6.36 0.57 -10.72
C LEU A 13 6.88 -0.16 -9.48
N VAL A 14 6.08 -0.23 -8.40
CA VAL A 14 6.45 -0.97 -7.18
C VAL A 14 6.62 -2.45 -7.47
N LEU A 15 5.71 -3.07 -8.22
CA LEU A 15 5.79 -4.49 -8.57
C LEU A 15 6.96 -4.79 -9.51
N VAL A 16 7.25 -3.91 -10.47
CA VAL A 16 8.44 -4.04 -11.32
C VAL A 16 9.71 -3.94 -10.49
N LEU A 17 9.80 -2.99 -9.55
CA LEU A 17 10.94 -2.88 -8.65
C LEU A 17 11.10 -4.13 -7.78
N HIS A 18 10.01 -4.62 -7.19
CA HIS A 18 9.99 -5.88 -6.43
C HIS A 18 10.52 -7.06 -7.26
N ALA A 19 10.02 -7.22 -8.49
CA ALA A 19 10.48 -8.27 -9.40
C ALA A 19 11.97 -8.14 -9.75
N VAL A 20 12.46 -6.92 -9.98
CA VAL A 20 13.89 -6.66 -10.21
C VAL A 20 14.72 -7.05 -8.99
N LEU A 21 14.29 -6.67 -7.78
CA LEU A 21 14.99 -7.03 -6.54
C LEU A 21 15.04 -8.55 -6.34
N LEU A 22 13.95 -9.28 -6.63
CA LEU A 22 13.94 -10.74 -6.58
C LEU A 22 14.92 -11.36 -7.58
N LEU A 23 14.93 -10.87 -8.83
CA LEU A 23 15.77 -11.44 -9.91
C LEU A 23 17.26 -11.09 -9.79
N THR A 24 17.60 -10.05 -9.04
CA THR A 24 18.98 -9.55 -8.89
C THR A 24 19.60 -9.84 -7.54
N ASP A 25 18.93 -10.63 -6.69
CA ASP A 25 19.30 -10.83 -5.28
C ASP A 25 19.38 -9.50 -4.51
N GLY A 26 18.61 -8.49 -4.94
CA GLY A 26 18.58 -7.16 -4.33
C GLY A 26 18.07 -7.19 -2.89
N TYR A 27 17.25 -8.18 -2.54
CA TYR A 27 16.77 -8.44 -1.18
C TYR A 27 17.87 -8.83 -0.18
N SER A 28 19.08 -9.16 -0.65
CA SER A 28 20.25 -9.33 0.20
C SER A 28 20.77 -8.01 0.80
N VAL A 29 20.39 -6.86 0.23
CA VAL A 29 20.75 -5.54 0.74
C VAL A 29 19.96 -5.25 2.01
N ASN A 30 20.68 -5.00 3.11
CA ASN A 30 20.07 -4.76 4.41
C ASN A 30 18.99 -3.67 4.35
N GLN A 31 17.83 -3.97 4.92
CA GLN A 31 16.66 -3.07 5.01
C GLN A 31 16.05 -2.63 3.67
N ILE A 32 16.36 -3.26 2.54
CA ILE A 32 15.76 -2.89 1.24
C ILE A 32 14.24 -3.14 1.20
N ASP A 33 13.77 -4.04 2.05
CA ASP A 33 12.36 -4.37 2.17
C ASP A 33 11.54 -3.23 2.83
N THR A 34 12.13 -2.52 3.78
CA THR A 34 11.52 -1.38 4.47
C THR A 34 11.05 -0.24 3.54
N PRO A 35 11.84 0.27 2.57
CA PRO A 35 11.33 1.21 1.58
C PRO A 35 10.33 0.57 0.60
N MET A 36 10.40 -0.74 0.35
CA MET A 36 9.39 -1.44 -0.47
C MET A 36 8.02 -1.40 0.18
N HIS A 37 7.93 -1.67 1.49
CA HIS A 37 6.68 -1.50 2.25
C HIS A 37 6.19 -0.05 2.24
N PHE A 38 7.09 0.92 2.42
CA PHE A 38 6.68 2.33 2.33
C PHE A 38 6.02 2.66 0.98
N PHE A 39 6.65 2.25 -0.12
CA PHE A 39 6.09 2.48 -1.45
C PHE A 39 4.86 1.61 -1.74
N GLY A 40 4.79 0.40 -1.18
CA GLY A 40 3.62 -0.47 -1.19
C GLY A 40 2.41 0.20 -0.53
N GLY A 41 2.55 0.62 0.72
CA GLY A 41 1.53 1.39 1.43
C GLY A 41 1.14 2.68 0.72
N PHE A 42 2.11 3.40 0.13
CA PHE A 42 1.82 4.58 -0.69
C PHE A 42 0.96 4.24 -1.91
N ALA A 43 1.34 3.20 -2.66
CA ALA A 43 0.61 2.74 -3.84
C ALA A 43 -0.81 2.28 -3.49
N MET A 44 -0.97 1.52 -2.40
CA MET A 44 -2.28 1.07 -1.92
C MET A 44 -3.12 2.22 -1.38
N GLY A 45 -2.49 3.21 -0.73
CA GLY A 45 -3.16 4.46 -0.35
C GLY A 45 -3.71 5.22 -1.56
N MET A 46 -2.95 5.31 -2.66
CA MET A 46 -3.45 5.91 -3.90
C MET A 46 -4.64 5.15 -4.49
N LEU A 47 -4.59 3.82 -4.48
CA LEU A 47 -5.71 2.99 -4.93
C LEU A 47 -6.94 3.16 -4.02
N GLY A 48 -6.75 3.17 -2.70
CA GLY A 48 -7.79 3.44 -1.72
C GLY A 48 -8.46 4.80 -1.95
N ILE A 49 -7.68 5.85 -2.27
CA ILE A 49 -8.23 7.16 -2.66
C ILE A 49 -9.04 7.09 -3.95
N ALA A 50 -8.55 6.36 -4.96
CA ALA A 50 -9.26 6.23 -6.24
C ALA A 50 -10.62 5.52 -6.07
N ILE A 51 -10.65 4.43 -5.31
CA ILE A 51 -11.88 3.69 -4.95
C ILE A 51 -12.81 4.60 -4.15
N HIS A 52 -12.28 5.23 -3.09
CA HIS A 52 -13.07 6.09 -2.21
C HIS A 52 -13.69 7.27 -2.95
N TYR A 53 -12.91 7.90 -3.84
CA TYR A 53 -13.37 9.03 -4.65
C TYR A 53 -14.50 8.62 -5.59
N GLU A 54 -14.34 7.50 -6.31
CA GLU A 54 -15.35 7.01 -7.23
C GLU A 54 -16.67 6.71 -6.49
N GLU A 55 -16.61 6.00 -5.35
CA GLU A 55 -17.83 5.67 -4.60
C GLU A 55 -18.47 6.88 -3.90
N ALA A 56 -17.66 7.75 -3.30
CA ALA A 56 -18.19 8.98 -2.67
C ALA A 56 -18.82 9.92 -3.69
N SER A 57 -18.32 9.94 -4.93
CA SER A 57 -18.88 10.74 -6.02
C SER A 57 -20.25 10.21 -6.49
N ARG A 58 -20.45 8.88 -6.51
CA ARG A 58 -21.69 8.22 -6.92
C ARG A 58 -22.80 8.34 -5.88
N TYR A 59 -22.48 8.13 -4.60
CA TYR A 59 -23.46 8.05 -3.52
C TYR A 59 -23.63 9.35 -2.71
N HIS A 60 -23.12 10.48 -3.19
CA HIS A 60 -23.31 11.81 -2.56
C HIS A 60 -22.85 11.91 -1.09
N THR A 61 -21.84 11.13 -0.67
CA THR A 61 -21.26 11.21 0.70
C THR A 61 -20.32 12.41 0.89
N ARG A 62 -20.58 13.51 0.16
CA ARG A 62 -19.73 14.72 0.02
C ARG A 62 -19.52 15.51 1.32
N HIS A 63 -20.23 15.15 2.38
CA HIS A 63 -20.18 15.78 3.70
C HIS A 63 -19.46 14.94 4.76
N ALA A 64 -18.83 13.82 4.38
CA ALA A 64 -18.09 13.02 5.34
C ALA A 64 -16.92 13.80 5.97
N PRO A 65 -16.67 13.60 7.27
CA PRO A 65 -15.61 14.30 7.98
C PRO A 65 -14.21 13.81 7.55
N PHE A 66 -13.18 14.60 7.86
CA PHE A 66 -11.80 14.27 7.50
C PHE A 66 -11.34 12.90 7.99
N TRP A 67 -11.66 12.57 9.23
CA TRP A 67 -11.25 11.31 9.83
C TRP A 67 -11.83 10.11 9.10
N TYR A 68 -13.05 10.22 8.54
CA TYR A 68 -13.67 9.13 7.79
C TYR A 68 -12.90 8.81 6.52
N HIS A 69 -12.57 9.85 5.73
CA HIS A 69 -11.76 9.69 4.53
C HIS A 69 -10.37 9.12 4.83
N TYR A 70 -9.74 9.62 5.89
CA TYR A 70 -8.43 9.15 6.32
C TYR A 70 -8.47 7.67 6.74
N THR A 71 -9.39 7.32 7.63
CA THR A 71 -9.55 5.94 8.13
C THR A 71 -9.90 4.97 7.02
N PHE A 72 -10.74 5.35 6.05
CA PHE A 72 -11.03 4.49 4.90
C PHE A 72 -9.76 4.20 4.09
N VAL A 73 -9.04 5.26 3.69
CA VAL A 73 -7.88 5.12 2.80
C VAL A 73 -6.75 4.36 3.48
N VAL A 74 -6.40 4.75 4.71
CA VAL A 74 -5.32 4.11 5.47
C VAL A 74 -5.74 2.71 5.89
N GLY A 75 -6.98 2.50 6.35
CA GLY A 75 -7.48 1.19 6.70
C GLY A 75 -7.49 0.22 5.52
N PHE A 76 -7.87 0.69 4.32
CA PHE A 76 -7.77 -0.09 3.09
C PHE A 76 -6.32 -0.50 2.82
N ALA A 77 -5.37 0.43 2.87
CA ALA A 77 -3.96 0.12 2.63
C ALA A 77 -3.41 -0.87 3.67
N MET A 78 -3.75 -0.71 4.95
CA MET A 78 -3.33 -1.62 6.02
C MET A 78 -3.91 -3.03 5.85
N LEU A 79 -5.14 -3.18 5.36
CA LEU A 79 -5.69 -4.51 5.07
C LEU A 79 -4.90 -5.22 3.97
N ILE A 80 -4.41 -4.49 2.97
CA ILE A 80 -3.53 -5.04 1.94
C ILE A 80 -2.15 -5.37 2.51
N GLY A 81 -1.56 -4.49 3.35
CA GLY A 81 -0.31 -4.78 4.05
C GLY A 81 -0.40 -6.04 4.92
N ILE A 82 -1.49 -6.21 5.68
CA ILE A 82 -1.77 -7.45 6.43
C ILE A 82 -1.85 -8.67 5.50
N ALA A 83 -2.51 -8.54 4.35
CA ALA A 83 -2.57 -9.62 3.38
C ALA A 83 -1.19 -9.96 2.79
N TRP A 84 -0.32 -8.97 2.62
CA TRP A 84 1.06 -9.16 2.17
C TRP A 84 1.90 -9.89 3.21
N GLU A 85 1.84 -9.50 4.48
CA GLU A 85 2.53 -10.21 5.57
C GLU A 85 2.04 -11.66 5.71
N PHE A 86 0.74 -11.92 5.52
CA PHE A 86 0.25 -13.31 5.48
C PHE A 86 0.79 -14.09 4.28
N HIS A 87 0.93 -13.44 3.13
CA HIS A 87 1.55 -14.05 1.96
C HIS A 87 3.01 -14.46 2.24
N GLU A 88 3.81 -13.57 2.82
CA GLU A 88 5.20 -13.86 3.18
C GLU A 88 5.32 -14.94 4.24
N TYR A 89 4.50 -14.87 5.30
CA TYR A 89 4.42 -15.93 6.30
C TYR A 89 4.12 -17.29 5.65
N LEU A 90 3.17 -17.35 4.73
CA LEU A 90 2.84 -18.58 4.01
C LEU A 90 4.03 -19.08 3.17
N PHE A 91 4.76 -18.19 2.49
CA PHE A 91 5.98 -18.55 1.76
C PHE A 91 7.05 -19.14 2.69
N ASP A 92 7.25 -18.51 3.85
CA ASP A 92 8.21 -18.94 4.87
C ASP A 92 7.85 -20.30 5.48
N GLN A 93 6.55 -20.64 5.55
CA GLN A 93 6.11 -21.95 6.03
C GLN A 93 6.01 -23.03 4.93
N THR A 94 6.13 -22.65 3.65
CA THR A 94 5.92 -23.58 2.53
C THR A 94 7.10 -23.54 1.55
N ILE A 95 7.04 -22.65 0.55
CA ILE A 95 7.98 -22.57 -0.58
C ILE A 95 9.41 -22.43 -0.09
N ASN A 96 9.68 -21.54 0.87
CA ASN A 96 11.05 -21.31 1.34
C ASN A 96 11.62 -22.54 2.05
N VAL A 97 10.80 -23.29 2.78
CA VAL A 97 11.18 -24.59 3.37
C VAL A 97 11.41 -25.64 2.30
N TRP A 98 10.50 -25.76 1.31
CA TRP A 98 10.58 -26.78 0.27
C TRP A 98 11.81 -26.61 -0.64
N PHE A 99 12.23 -25.36 -0.87
CA PHE A 99 13.33 -25.02 -1.77
C PHE A 99 14.59 -24.52 -1.05
N ASN A 100 14.62 -24.55 0.29
CA ASN A 100 15.72 -24.05 1.12
C ASN A 100 16.13 -22.60 0.76
N LEU A 101 15.14 -21.73 0.60
CA LEU A 101 15.32 -20.31 0.34
C LEU A 101 15.42 -19.52 1.66
N PRO A 102 16.04 -18.33 1.65
CA PRO A 102 16.03 -17.44 2.81
C PRO A 102 14.60 -17.09 3.23
N PRO A 103 14.35 -16.86 4.54
CA PRO A 103 13.06 -16.37 5.00
C PRO A 103 12.79 -14.96 4.45
N SER A 104 11.54 -14.72 4.09
CA SER A 104 11.02 -13.42 3.68
C SER A 104 10.89 -12.51 4.91
N GLN A 105 10.46 -13.07 6.04
CA GLN A 105 10.30 -12.36 7.32
C GLN A 105 11.34 -12.81 8.34
N ILE A 106 12.21 -11.89 8.75
CA ILE A 106 13.31 -12.25 9.67
C ILE A 106 12.82 -12.36 11.12
N SER A 107 11.83 -11.55 11.51
CA SER A 107 11.30 -11.53 12.88
C SER A 107 9.95 -10.83 12.97
N LEU A 108 9.23 -11.00 14.09
CA LEU A 108 8.04 -10.20 14.39
C LEU A 108 8.32 -8.68 14.38
N GLY A 109 9.52 -8.27 14.79
CA GLY A 109 9.90 -6.85 14.75
C GLY A 109 10.01 -6.29 13.34
N ASP A 110 10.24 -7.15 12.35
CA ASP A 110 10.28 -6.82 10.93
C ASP A 110 8.86 -6.50 10.45
N THR A 111 7.93 -7.47 10.56
CA THR A 111 6.49 -7.29 10.27
C THR A 111 5.89 -6.05 10.95
N MET A 112 6.23 -5.76 12.20
CA MET A 112 5.74 -4.55 12.88
C MET A 112 6.27 -3.26 12.27
N LYS A 113 7.54 -3.26 11.83
CA LYS A 113 8.15 -2.15 11.08
C LYS A 113 7.52 -2.06 9.68
N ASP A 114 7.23 -3.17 9.03
CA ASP A 114 6.64 -3.20 7.68
C ASP A 114 5.21 -2.64 7.69
N PHE A 115 4.40 -3.02 8.68
CA PHE A 115 3.12 -2.35 8.98
C PHE A 115 3.26 -0.85 9.25
N LEU A 116 4.30 -0.43 9.98
CA LEU A 116 4.55 0.99 10.20
C LEU A 116 4.90 1.70 8.88
N MET A 117 5.70 1.09 8.02
CA MET A 117 6.06 1.67 6.73
C MET A 117 4.86 1.74 5.78
N ASP A 118 4.02 0.70 5.73
CA ASP A 118 2.77 0.69 4.98
C ASP A 118 1.85 1.82 5.42
N LEU A 119 1.68 1.98 6.75
CA LEU A 119 0.93 3.06 7.36
C LEU A 119 1.46 4.42 6.93
N LEU A 120 2.77 4.66 7.07
CA LEU A 120 3.40 5.94 6.72
C LEU A 120 3.27 6.26 5.23
N GLY A 121 3.43 5.26 4.36
CA GLY A 121 3.25 5.38 2.92
C GLY A 121 1.81 5.77 2.57
N ALA A 122 0.83 5.06 3.12
CA ALA A 122 -0.59 5.35 2.90
C ALA A 122 -1.00 6.73 3.43
N THR A 123 -0.49 7.11 4.61
CA THR A 123 -0.67 8.44 5.20
C THR A 123 -0.11 9.52 4.27
N LEU A 124 1.09 9.34 3.72
CA LEU A 124 1.67 10.28 2.77
C LEU A 124 0.81 10.40 1.50
N ALA A 125 0.39 9.29 0.90
CA ALA A 125 -0.50 9.29 -0.26
C ALA A 125 -1.77 10.08 0.02
N PHE A 126 -2.40 9.86 1.18
CA PHE A 126 -3.56 10.61 1.61
C PHE A 126 -3.29 12.10 1.67
N PHE A 127 -2.25 12.56 2.37
CA PHE A 127 -1.99 14.00 2.52
C PHE A 127 -1.68 14.71 1.19
N LEU A 128 -1.00 14.04 0.25
CA LEU A 128 -0.70 14.60 -1.08
C LEU A 128 -1.95 14.71 -1.96
N LEU A 129 -2.88 13.76 -1.84
CA LEU A 129 -4.00 13.62 -2.78
C LEU A 129 -5.37 13.96 -2.18
N LYS A 130 -5.46 14.22 -0.86
CA LYS A 130 -6.73 14.54 -0.17
C LYS A 130 -7.52 15.68 -0.79
N LYS A 131 -6.85 16.62 -1.47
CA LYS A 131 -7.50 17.73 -2.18
C LYS A 131 -8.55 17.23 -3.19
N HIS A 132 -8.33 16.08 -3.83
CA HIS A 132 -9.29 15.49 -4.76
C HIS A 132 -10.58 15.04 -4.04
N LEU A 133 -10.46 14.58 -2.80
CA LEU A 133 -11.61 14.21 -1.97
C LEU A 133 -12.42 15.44 -1.53
N TYR A 134 -11.75 16.57 -1.24
CA TYR A 134 -12.43 17.80 -0.78
C TYR A 134 -12.89 18.74 -1.89
N GLN A 135 -12.29 18.69 -3.09
CA GLN A 135 -12.72 19.49 -4.24
C GLN A 135 -14.11 19.09 -4.76
N MET A 136 -14.66 17.97 -4.30
CA MET A 136 -16.08 17.60 -4.47
C MET A 136 -17.07 18.59 -3.83
N LYS A 137 -16.59 19.59 -3.07
CA LYS A 137 -17.41 20.61 -2.40
C LYS A 137 -17.82 21.82 -3.26
N ARG A 138 -17.44 21.90 -4.54
CA ARG A 138 -17.87 23.03 -5.39
C ARG A 138 -19.11 22.65 -6.22
N PRO A 139 -20.33 23.08 -5.83
CA PRO A 139 -21.43 23.12 -6.79
C PRO A 139 -21.03 24.10 -7.92
N LEU A 140 -21.32 23.69 -9.16
CA LEU A 140 -21.47 24.62 -10.29
C LEU A 140 -22.72 25.47 -10.07
#